data_AF-A0A7V4J513-F1
#
_entry.id   AF-A0A7V4J513-F1
#
_cell.length_a   1.000
_cell.length_b   1.000
_cell.length_c   1.000
_cell.angle_alpha   90.00
_cell.angle_beta   90.00
_cell.angle_gamma   90.00
#
_symmetry.space_group_name_H-M   'P 1'
#
loop_
_entity.id
_entity.type
_entity.pdbx_description
1 polymer ?
#
loop_
_entity_poly.entity_id
_entity_poly.type
_entity_poly.pdbx_seq_one_letter_code
_entity_poly.pdbx_strand_id
1 'polypeptide(L)'
;MHTSPAILIAGESWITHSVHLKGFDSFTTTSYHEGAGWLREALHGGGFAVEFLPNHLAPTEFPTHLDGLRRYGAILLSDIGANTLLLHPDTFERSVS
;
A
#
# COMPACT_ATOMS: atom_id res chain seq x y z
N MET A 1 15.70 -0.01 -26.51
CA MET A 1 15.99 0.39 -25.12
C MET A 1 15.34 -0.64 -24.22
N HIS A 2 16.11 -1.40 -23.44
CA HIS A 2 15.55 -2.33 -22.46
C HIS A 2 15.20 -1.50 -21.23
N THR A 3 13.92 -1.21 -21.00
CA THR A 3 13.48 -0.55 -19.77
C THR A 3 13.66 -1.55 -18.63
N SER A 4 14.50 -1.23 -17.65
CA SER A 4 14.64 -2.05 -16.45
C SER A 4 13.26 -2.28 -15.82
N PRO A 5 12.94 -3.51 -15.38
CA PRO A 5 11.66 -3.80 -14.76
C PRO A 5 11.47 -2.94 -13.50
N ALA A 6 10.24 -2.48 -13.25
CA ALA A 6 9.94 -1.52 -12.19
C ALA A 6 10.09 -2.14 -10.80
N ILE A 7 10.25 -1.31 -9.78
CA ILE A 7 10.21 -1.71 -8.37
C ILE A 7 8.81 -1.38 -7.84
N LEU A 8 8.10 -2.37 -7.29
CA LEU A 8 6.84 -2.14 -6.57
C LEU A 8 7.12 -1.96 -5.08
N ILE A 9 6.65 -0.87 -4.49
CA ILE A 9 6.58 -0.68 -3.04
C ILE A 9 5.10 -0.77 -2.65
N ALA A 10 4.74 -1.82 -1.92
CA ALA A 10 3.38 -2.01 -1.42
C ALA A 10 3.32 -1.82 0.09
N GLY A 11 2.35 -1.04 0.57
CA GLY A 11 2.17 -0.68 1.97
C GLY A 11 2.52 0.77 2.26
N GLU A 12 3.35 1.01 3.29
CA GLU A 12 3.90 2.32 3.69
C GLU A 12 2.91 3.48 3.64
N SER A 13 1.66 3.22 4.00
CA SER A 13 0.60 4.22 4.09
C SER A 13 -0.37 3.84 5.19
N TRP A 14 -0.92 4.83 5.89
CA TRP A 14 -1.89 4.57 6.96
C TRP A 14 -2.90 5.70 7.08
N ILE A 15 -4.06 5.36 7.64
CA ILE A 15 -5.08 6.32 8.03
C ILE A 15 -5.13 6.31 9.56
N THR A 16 -4.92 7.47 10.16
CA THR A 16 -5.07 7.64 11.61
C THR A 16 -6.43 8.27 11.87
N HIS A 17 -7.30 7.55 12.56
CA HIS A 17 -8.52 8.11 13.13
C HIS A 17 -8.35 8.28 14.64
N SER A 18 -8.46 9.51 15.14
CA SER A 18 -8.32 9.83 16.55
C SER A 18 -9.62 10.38 17.10
N VAL A 19 -10.04 9.85 18.24
CA VAL A 19 -11.16 10.37 19.03
C VAL A 19 -10.59 11.16 20.20
N HIS A 20 -10.93 12.44 20.28
CA HIS A 20 -10.52 13.36 21.33
C HIS A 20 -11.67 13.54 22.31
N LEU A 21 -11.41 13.29 23.58
CA LEU A 21 -12.39 13.43 24.67
C LEU A 21 -11.92 14.52 25.61
N LYS A 22 -12.74 15.56 25.81
CA LYS A 22 -12.42 16.72 26.66
C LYS A 22 -13.63 17.08 27.51
N GLY A 23 -13.65 16.62 28.76
CA GLY A 23 -14.80 16.83 29.64
C GLY A 23 -16.06 16.20 29.05
N PHE A 24 -17.07 17.01 28.77
CA PHE A 24 -18.33 16.57 28.16
C PHE A 24 -18.24 16.40 26.63
N ASP A 25 -17.20 16.95 25.99
CA ASP A 25 -17.11 17.01 24.54
C ASP A 25 -16.35 15.82 23.94
N SER A 26 -16.78 15.41 22.75
CA SER A 26 -16.06 14.48 21.87
C SER A 26 -15.95 15.06 20.47
N PHE A 27 -14.76 14.96 19.88
CA PHE A 27 -14.54 15.27 18.47
C PHE A 27 -13.51 14.33 17.86
N THR A 28 -13.55 14.18 16.55
CA THR A 28 -12.67 13.26 15.83
C THR A 28 -11.76 13.98 14.86
N THR A 29 -10.54 13.47 14.67
CA THR A 29 -9.66 13.87 13.57
C THR A 29 -9.28 12.64 12.76
N THR A 30 -9.28 12.76 11.43
CA THR A 30 -8.79 11.72 10.53
C THR A 30 -7.69 12.29 9.66
N SER A 31 -6.57 11.58 9.52
CA SER A 31 -5.49 11.93 8.60
C SER A 31 -5.00 10.73 7.81
N TYR A 32 -4.48 10.99 6.60
CA TYR A 32 -3.81 10.00 5.76
C TYR A 32 -2.34 10.37 5.62
N HIS A 33 -1.47 9.37 5.64
CA HIS A 33 -0.02 9.55 5.55
C HIS A 33 0.62 8.47 4.68
N GLU A 34 1.75 8.83 4.07
CA GLU A 34 2.62 7.92 3.32
C GLU A 34 4.05 8.01 3.87
N GLY A 35 4.68 6.86 4.12
CA GLY A 35 6.05 6.72 4.62
C GLY A 35 7.11 6.51 3.53
N ALA A 36 6.69 6.10 2.33
CA ALA A 36 7.61 5.67 1.26
C ALA A 36 8.38 6.81 0.56
N GLY A 37 8.11 8.08 0.86
CA GLY A 37 8.64 9.23 0.10
C GLY A 37 10.16 9.22 -0.06
N TRP A 38 10.92 9.13 1.04
CA TRP A 38 12.39 9.12 0.98
C TRP A 38 12.96 7.94 0.19
N LEU A 39 12.38 6.76 0.34
CA LEU A 39 12.82 5.56 -0.38
C LEU A 39 12.51 5.68 -1.88
N ARG A 40 11.34 6.20 -2.24
CA ARG A 40 10.94 6.45 -3.64
C ARG A 40 11.90 7.40 -4.31
N GLU A 41 12.21 8.52 -3.67
CA GLU A 41 13.16 9.51 -4.19
C GLU A 41 14.57 8.93 -4.34
N ALA A 42 15.04 8.14 -3.37
CA ALA A 42 16.35 7.50 -3.47
C ALA A 42 16.44 6.49 -4.63
N LEU A 43 15.38 5.68 -4.84
CA LEU A 43 15.31 4.73 -5.95
C LEU A 43 15.21 5.44 -7.31
N HIS A 44 14.42 6.51 -7.39
CA HIS A 44 14.37 7.34 -8.60
C HIS A 44 15.73 8.00 -8.89
N GLY A 45 16.42 8.51 -7.87
CA GLY A 45 17.78 9.04 -7.98
C GLY A 45 18.81 7.99 -8.42
N GLY A 46 18.56 6.70 -8.11
CA GLY A 46 19.31 5.55 -8.60
C GLY A 46 18.96 5.12 -10.03
N GLY A 47 18.01 5.78 -10.70
CA GLY A 47 17.58 5.47 -12.07
C GLY A 47 16.53 4.35 -12.17
N PHE A 48 15.90 3.94 -11.06
CA PHE A 48 14.85 2.93 -11.07
C PHE A 48 13.47 3.56 -11.34
N ALA A 49 12.65 2.84 -12.13
CA ALA A 49 11.22 3.09 -12.16
C ALA A 49 10.60 2.50 -10.89
N VAL A 50 9.75 3.27 -10.21
CA VAL A 50 9.12 2.87 -8.94
C VAL A 50 7.61 3.06 -9.06
N GLU A 51 6.87 2.03 -8.66
CA GLU A 51 5.43 2.06 -8.47
C GLU A 51 5.14 1.96 -6.97
N PHE A 52 4.23 2.80 -6.48
CA PHE A 52 3.83 2.81 -5.08
C PHE A 52 2.36 2.42 -4.96
N LEU A 53 2.09 1.39 -4.15
CA LEU A 53 0.77 0.84 -3.89
C LEU A 53 0.43 0.97 -2.41
N PRO A 54 -0.38 1.97 -2.00
CA PRO A 54 -0.71 2.19 -0.60
C PRO A 54 -1.60 1.07 -0.03
N ASN A 55 -1.56 0.88 1.28
CA ASN A 55 -2.29 -0.14 2.03
C ASN A 55 -3.80 -0.19 1.73
N HIS A 56 -4.45 0.94 1.47
CA HIS A 56 -5.90 0.99 1.24
C HIS A 56 -6.30 0.54 -0.18
N LEU A 57 -5.35 0.47 -1.13
CA LEU A 57 -5.56 -0.03 -2.49
C LEU A 57 -5.03 -1.46 -2.68
N ALA A 58 -4.05 -1.85 -1.87
CA ALA A 58 -3.41 -3.16 -1.94
C ALA A 58 -4.38 -4.36 -1.96
N PRO A 59 -5.50 -4.39 -1.19
CA PRO A 59 -6.42 -5.52 -1.22
C PRO A 59 -7.01 -5.82 -2.59
N THR A 60 -7.15 -4.84 -3.48
CA THR A 60 -7.79 -5.00 -4.80
C THR A 60 -6.83 -4.84 -5.97
N GLU A 61 -5.74 -4.09 -5.79
CA GLU A 61 -4.84 -3.73 -6.87
C GLU A 61 -3.50 -4.48 -6.82
N PHE A 62 -3.18 -5.16 -5.71
CA PHE A 62 -1.97 -5.96 -5.65
C PHE A 62 -2.02 -7.10 -6.68
N PRO A 63 -0.98 -7.33 -7.50
CA PRO A 63 -1.01 -8.35 -8.53
C PRO A 63 -1.20 -9.76 -7.93
N THR A 64 -2.30 -10.41 -8.30
CA THR A 64 -2.66 -11.76 -7.83
C THR A 64 -2.24 -12.89 -8.79
N HIS A 65 -1.63 -12.54 -9.92
CA HIS A 65 -1.20 -13.48 -10.95
C HIS A 65 0.30 -13.31 -11.26
N LEU A 66 0.95 -14.41 -11.61
CA LEU A 66 2.40 -14.48 -11.79
C LEU A 66 2.90 -13.51 -12.86
N ASP A 67 2.18 -13.35 -13.97
CA ASP A 67 2.60 -12.45 -15.05
C ASP A 67 2.56 -10.97 -14.63
N GLY A 68 1.63 -10.59 -13.76
CA GLY A 68 1.58 -9.26 -13.17
C GLY A 68 2.76 -8.99 -12.24
N LEU A 69 3.16 -9.98 -11.45
CA LEU A 69 4.32 -9.91 -10.55
C LEU A 69 5.64 -9.85 -11.34
N ARG A 70 5.75 -10.59 -12.45
CA ARG A 70 6.95 -10.64 -13.30
C ARG A 70 7.29 -9.32 -14.00
N ARG A 71 6.38 -8.35 -14.01
CA ARG A 71 6.66 -6.99 -14.51
C ARG A 71 7.63 -6.23 -13.61
N TYR A 72 7.72 -6.64 -12.35
CA TYR A 72 8.57 -6.00 -11.35
C TYR A 72 9.88 -6.76 -11.19
N GLY A 73 10.99 -6.02 -11.09
CA GLY A 73 12.31 -6.57 -10.78
C GLY A 73 12.46 -6.87 -9.29
N ALA A 74 11.72 -6.14 -8.46
CA ALA A 74 11.62 -6.34 -7.02
C ALA A 74 10.26 -5.87 -6.51
N ILE A 75 9.77 -6.53 -5.47
CA ILE A 75 8.55 -6.16 -4.73
C ILE A 75 8.94 -5.97 -3.26
N LEU A 76 8.71 -4.78 -2.74
CA LEU A 76 8.99 -4.41 -1.36
C LEU A 76 7.65 -4.37 -0.62
N LEU A 77 7.50 -5.28 0.34
CA LEU A 77 6.38 -5.27 1.28
C LEU A 77 6.87 -4.58 2.56
N SER A 78 6.38 -3.38 2.84
CA SER A 78 6.81 -2.60 4.00
C SER A 78 5.61 -1.94 4.68
N ASP A 79 5.55 -2.06 6.00
CA ASP A 79 4.41 -1.68 6.85
C ASP A 79 3.04 -2.09 6.26
N ILE A 80 2.96 -3.33 5.79
CA ILE A 80 1.76 -3.97 5.25
C ILE A 80 1.55 -5.32 5.93
N GLY A 81 0.37 -5.53 6.50
CA GLY A 81 0.00 -6.79 7.13
C GLY A 81 -0.43 -7.84 6.10
N ALA A 82 -0.16 -9.12 6.39
CA ALA A 82 -0.56 -10.22 5.51
C ALA A 82 -2.08 -10.24 5.22
N ASN A 83 -2.91 -9.83 6.18
CA ASN A 83 -4.37 -9.75 6.01
C ASN A 83 -4.77 -8.82 4.87
N THR A 84 -4.05 -7.72 4.64
CA THR A 84 -4.30 -6.80 3.52
C THR A 84 -4.20 -7.51 2.16
N LEU A 85 -3.32 -8.50 2.04
CA LEU A 85 -3.11 -9.27 0.81
C LEU A 85 -4.00 -10.52 0.71
N LEU A 86 -4.32 -11.14 1.84
CA LEU A 86 -5.07 -12.40 1.89
C LEU A 86 -6.59 -12.21 1.92
N LEU A 87 -7.07 -11.09 2.47
CA LEU A 87 -8.50 -10.80 2.66
C LEU A 87 -9.01 -9.85 1.57
N HIS A 88 -8.89 -10.28 0.30
CA HIS A 88 -9.50 -9.56 -0.82
C HIS A 88 -11.00 -9.35 -0.55
N PRO A 89 -11.60 -8.19 -0.92
CA PRO A 89 -13.03 -7.94 -0.71
C PRO A 89 -13.95 -9.04 -1.25
N ASP A 90 -13.60 -9.66 -2.38
CA ASP A 90 -14.32 -10.83 -2.90
C ASP A 90 -14.34 -12.03 -1.92
N THR A 91 -13.27 -12.22 -1.16
CA THR A 91 -13.15 -13.28 -0.16
C THR A 91 -13.83 -12.90 1.15
N PHE A 92 -13.66 -11.67 1.63
CA PHE A 92 -14.12 -11.27 2.96
C PHE A 92 -15.57 -10.75 2.98
N GLU A 93 -15.97 -9.99 1.96
CA GLU A 93 -17.28 -9.34 1.91
C GLU A 93 -18.30 -10.10 1.05
N ARG A 94 -17.85 -10.79 -0.02
CA ARG A 94 -18.73 -11.37 -1.05
C ARG A 94 -18.79 -12.91 -1.06
N SER A 95 -18.00 -13.59 -0.23
CA SER A 95 -17.90 -15.06 -0.21
C SER A 95 -19.13 -15.77 0.40
N VAL A 96 -19.92 -15.05 1.20
CA VAL A 96 -21.12 -15.57 1.89
C VAL A 96 -22.44 -15.02 1.31
N SER A 97 -22.38 -14.30 0.19
CA SER A 97 -23.56 -13.76 -0.51
C SER A 97 -23.96 -14.62 -1.71
#